data_AF-M1B4V5-F1
#
_entry.id   AF-M1B4V5-F1
#
_cell.length_a   1.000
_cell.length_b   1.000
_cell.length_c   1.000
_cell.angle_alpha   90.00
_cell.angle_beta   90.00
_cell.angle_gamma   90.00
#
_symmetry.space_group_name_H-M   'P 1'
#
loop_
_entity.id
_entity.type
_entity.pdbx_description
1 polymer ?
#
loop_
_entity_poly.entity_id
_entity_poly.type
_entity_poly.pdbx_seq_one_letter_code
_entity_poly.pdbx_strand_id
1 'polypeptide(L)'
;MEGCGDFVQCLLPDMSIKILSCLDDPADLIRVSAVSSSWRQFVIGNDLCKHLCLKRFPEISSVGNMIEVENTVVPVVSQPEKSTEWLCLERNHRVYAFLSRGLSNCITEDCLIDAIHASSTDNYPEESILNTLKPGDRVERRASYWSSGGQSDPTVPETLTYKLISKLCLISEIHVQPFQAYFQFGFPIYSATAVRFRVGHPNVKIDVESDNGLESVAAQARSFCDKIVWTYTSPEFPLVQVINSSGISVSFILISSYP
;
A
#
# COMPACT_ATOMS: atom_id res chain seq x y z
N MET A 1 14.87 50.91 -6.26
CA MET A 1 15.30 49.50 -6.33
C MET A 1 14.35 48.81 -7.28
N GLU A 2 14.56 49.05 -8.57
CA GLU A 2 13.80 48.44 -9.67
C GLU A 2 14.35 47.04 -9.95
N GLY A 3 13.45 46.09 -10.23
CA GLY A 3 13.83 44.89 -11.00
C GLY A 3 14.08 43.58 -10.25
N CYS A 4 13.48 43.33 -9.08
CA CYS A 4 13.37 41.94 -8.62
C CYS A 4 12.00 41.39 -9.05
N GLY A 5 11.85 41.09 -10.33
CA GLY A 5 10.64 40.44 -10.84
C GLY A 5 10.56 38.99 -10.34
N ASP A 6 9.33 38.52 -10.10
CA ASP A 6 9.08 37.14 -9.68
C ASP A 6 9.51 36.17 -10.80
N PHE A 7 10.35 35.17 -10.48
CA PHE A 7 10.85 34.16 -11.42
C PHE A 7 9.73 33.53 -12.27
N VAL A 8 8.59 33.20 -11.65
CA VAL A 8 7.44 32.58 -12.35
C VAL A 8 6.77 33.56 -13.31
N GLN A 9 6.88 34.86 -13.05
CA GLN A 9 6.32 35.93 -13.88
C GLN A 9 7.31 36.43 -14.93
N CYS A 10 8.61 36.30 -14.68
CA CYS A 10 9.69 36.79 -15.55
C CYS A 10 10.09 35.79 -16.64
N LEU A 11 9.89 34.50 -16.39
CA LEU A 11 10.17 33.45 -17.37
C LEU A 11 8.91 33.02 -18.10
N LEU A 12 9.09 32.52 -19.33
CA LEU A 12 8.02 31.85 -20.06
C LEU A 12 7.48 30.68 -19.23
N PRO A 13 6.15 30.48 -19.14
CA PRO A 13 5.54 29.39 -18.34
C PRO A 13 6.17 28.03 -18.59
N ASP A 14 6.45 27.67 -19.85
CA ASP A 14 7.06 26.39 -20.22
C ASP A 14 8.46 26.18 -19.61
N MET A 15 9.24 27.26 -19.48
CA MET A 15 10.58 27.20 -18.86
C MET A 15 10.46 27.02 -17.36
N SER A 16 9.54 27.74 -16.72
CA SER A 16 9.24 27.60 -15.29
C SER A 16 8.76 26.20 -14.96
N ILE A 17 7.89 25.60 -15.78
CA ILE A 17 7.43 24.21 -15.61
C ILE A 17 8.61 23.25 -15.70
N LYS A 18 9.48 23.37 -16.70
CA LYS A 18 10.64 22.50 -16.85
C LYS A 18 11.57 22.56 -15.64
N ILE A 19 11.86 23.76 -15.14
CA ILE A 19 12.74 23.96 -13.99
C ILE A 19 12.11 23.37 -12.72
N LEU A 20 10.81 23.63 -12.48
CA LEU A 20 10.12 23.08 -11.31
C LEU A 20 9.89 21.57 -11.39
N SER A 21 9.82 21.01 -12.60
CA SER A 21 9.73 19.56 -12.81
C SER A 21 11.05 18.82 -12.51
N CYS A 22 12.15 19.55 -12.29
CA CYS A 22 13.40 18.99 -11.79
C CYS A 22 13.39 18.75 -10.25
N LEU A 23 12.35 19.20 -9.54
CA LEU A 23 12.18 18.94 -8.12
C LEU A 23 11.62 17.53 -7.89
N ASP A 24 12.47 16.62 -7.40
CA ASP A 24 12.09 15.21 -7.21
C ASP A 24 11.52 14.90 -5.80
N ASP A 25 11.71 15.81 -4.82
CA ASP A 25 11.08 15.72 -3.49
C ASP A 25 9.70 16.42 -3.51
N PRO A 26 8.59 15.71 -3.24
CA PRO A 26 7.27 16.35 -3.15
C PRO A 26 7.21 17.49 -2.13
N ALA A 27 8.04 17.47 -1.08
CA ALA A 27 8.09 18.56 -0.12
C ALA A 27 8.66 19.86 -0.73
N ASP A 28 9.52 19.79 -1.75
CA ASP A 28 10.00 20.98 -2.46
C ASP A 28 8.87 21.70 -3.20
N LEU A 29 8.00 20.96 -3.90
CA LEU A 29 6.85 21.56 -4.58
C LEU A 29 5.86 22.24 -3.59
N ILE A 30 5.74 21.71 -2.38
CA ILE A 30 4.96 22.35 -1.31
C ILE A 30 5.65 23.62 -0.82
N ARG A 31 6.99 23.61 -0.63
CA ARG A 31 7.77 24.80 -0.28
C ARG A 31 7.64 25.89 -1.34
N VAL A 32 7.74 25.51 -2.62
CA VAL A 32 7.53 26.40 -3.78
C VAL A 32 6.13 27.03 -3.74
N SER A 33 5.10 26.23 -3.44
CA SER A 33 3.73 26.74 -3.28
C SER A 33 3.53 27.68 -2.09
N ALA A 34 4.44 27.67 -1.11
CA ALA A 34 4.38 28.55 0.06
C ALA A 34 5.07 29.90 -0.16
N VAL A 35 5.78 30.11 -1.28
CA VAL A 35 6.51 31.34 -1.59
C VAL A 35 5.57 32.54 -1.75
N SER A 36 4.50 32.38 -2.55
CA SER A 36 3.47 33.40 -2.72
C SER A 36 2.18 32.80 -3.30
N SER A 37 1.10 33.58 -3.35
CA SER A 37 -0.14 33.19 -4.02
C SER A 37 0.07 32.91 -5.52
N SER A 38 0.93 33.68 -6.19
CA SER A 38 1.27 33.51 -7.61
C SER A 38 1.95 32.16 -7.86
N TRP A 39 2.91 31.79 -7.01
CA TRP A 39 3.61 30.50 -7.10
C TRP A 39 2.67 29.34 -6.81
N ARG A 40 1.84 29.46 -5.76
CA ARG A 40 0.82 28.45 -5.45
C ARG A 40 -0.11 28.24 -6.63
N GLN A 41 -0.61 29.32 -7.22
CA GLN A 41 -1.51 29.23 -8.37
C GLN A 41 -0.81 28.59 -9.57
N PHE A 42 0.46 28.90 -9.80
CA PHE A 42 1.24 28.31 -10.88
C PHE A 42 1.47 26.80 -10.69
N VAL A 43 1.86 26.37 -9.48
CA VAL A 43 2.08 24.94 -9.18
C VAL A 43 0.79 24.14 -9.33
N ILE A 44 -0.33 24.66 -8.82
CA ILE A 44 -1.65 24.02 -8.88
C ILE A 44 -2.18 24.02 -10.32
N GLY A 45 -2.11 25.16 -11.00
CA GLY A 45 -2.60 25.34 -12.37
C GLY A 45 -1.90 24.45 -13.40
N ASN A 46 -0.66 24.04 -13.13
CA ASN A 46 0.13 23.18 -14.01
C ASN A 46 0.25 21.73 -13.51
N ASP A 47 -0.55 21.32 -12.51
CA ASP A 47 -0.60 19.92 -12.03
C ASP A 47 0.78 19.35 -11.63
N LEU A 48 1.71 20.18 -11.12
CA LEU A 48 3.11 19.75 -10.94
C LEU A 48 3.23 18.63 -9.89
N CYS A 49 2.44 18.66 -8.82
CA CYS A 49 2.39 17.58 -7.83
C CYS A 49 1.85 16.27 -8.42
N LYS A 50 0.89 16.35 -9.33
CA LYS A 50 0.34 15.19 -10.05
C LYS A 50 1.39 14.59 -10.98
N HIS A 51 2.06 15.43 -11.77
CA HIS A 51 3.15 14.99 -12.63
C HIS A 51 4.27 14.31 -11.85
N LEU A 52 4.73 14.90 -10.74
CA LEU A 52 5.76 14.29 -9.91
C LEU A 52 5.31 12.95 -9.33
N CYS A 53 4.08 12.86 -8.82
CA CYS A 53 3.53 11.62 -8.27
C CYS A 53 3.51 10.51 -9.31
N LEU A 54 2.95 10.77 -10.50
CA LEU A 54 2.82 9.80 -11.58
C LEU A 54 4.18 9.44 -12.21
N LYS A 55 5.14 10.37 -12.25
CA LYS A 55 6.52 10.09 -12.66
C LYS A 55 7.17 9.06 -11.73
N ARG A 56 6.89 9.14 -10.43
CA ARG A 56 7.49 8.26 -9.41
C ARG A 56 6.73 6.95 -9.24
N PHE A 57 5.41 6.99 -9.37
CA PHE A 57 4.51 5.88 -9.16
C PHE A 57 3.53 5.80 -10.34
N PRO A 58 3.98 5.32 -11.51
CA PRO A 58 3.14 5.26 -12.71
C PRO A 58 1.90 4.38 -12.52
N GLU A 59 1.93 3.41 -11.62
CA GLU A 59 0.82 2.50 -11.30
C GLU A 59 -0.43 3.27 -10.83
N ILE A 60 -0.24 4.45 -10.24
CA ILE A 60 -1.30 5.32 -9.72
C ILE A 60 -2.17 5.91 -10.84
N SER A 61 -1.66 5.98 -12.08
CA SER A 61 -2.43 6.56 -13.19
C SER A 61 -3.74 5.82 -13.45
N SER A 62 -3.78 4.51 -13.20
CA SER A 62 -4.97 3.68 -13.35
C SER A 62 -5.98 3.84 -12.19
N VAL A 63 -5.51 4.34 -11.04
CA VAL A 63 -6.27 4.48 -9.78
C VAL A 63 -6.80 5.90 -9.58
N GLY A 64 -6.50 6.84 -10.50
CA GLY A 64 -6.88 8.25 -10.40
C GLY A 64 -8.36 8.51 -10.12
N ASN A 65 -9.25 7.60 -10.53
CA ASN A 65 -10.70 7.68 -10.29
C ASN A 65 -11.15 7.08 -8.94
N MET A 66 -10.33 6.26 -8.27
CA MET A 66 -10.66 5.61 -6.99
C MET A 66 -10.18 6.39 -5.77
N ILE A 67 -9.38 7.45 -5.95
CA ILE A 67 -8.99 8.37 -4.88
C ILE A 67 -10.14 9.36 -4.59
N GLU A 68 -11.36 8.84 -4.53
CA GLU A 68 -12.51 9.54 -4.00
C GLU A 68 -12.43 9.44 -2.47
N VAL A 69 -11.47 10.17 -1.89
CA VAL A 69 -11.40 10.38 -0.44
C VAL A 69 -12.72 10.99 -0.03
N GLU A 70 -13.47 10.24 0.79
CA GLU A 70 -14.67 10.69 1.51
C GLU A 70 -14.46 12.13 1.97
N ASN A 71 -15.38 12.99 1.57
CA ASN A 71 -15.36 14.43 1.74
C ASN A 71 -14.82 14.86 3.13
N THR A 72 -13.57 15.30 3.19
CA THR A 72 -13.14 16.22 4.25
C THR A 72 -13.97 17.49 4.10
N VAL A 73 -14.93 17.63 5.00
CA VAL A 73 -15.73 18.84 5.22
C VAL A 73 -14.79 20.03 5.36
N VAL A 74 -14.72 20.88 4.34
CA VAL A 74 -14.05 22.18 4.45
C VAL A 74 -15.06 23.17 5.08
N PRO A 75 -14.69 23.96 6.10
CA PRO A 75 -15.58 24.97 6.66
C PRO A 75 -15.94 25.98 5.58
N VAL A 76 -17.24 26.25 5.43
CA VAL A 76 -17.76 27.31 4.56
C VAL A 76 -17.28 28.66 5.13
N VAL A 77 -16.19 29.17 4.59
CA VAL A 77 -15.90 30.61 4.61
C VAL A 77 -16.12 31.10 3.20
N SER A 78 -17.06 32.02 3.06
CA SER A 78 -17.50 32.65 1.81
C SER A 78 -16.31 33.15 0.99
N GLN A 79 -15.93 32.37 -0.03
CA GLN A 79 -15.02 32.77 -1.09
C GLN A 79 -15.81 32.99 -2.38
N PRO A 80 -15.38 33.92 -3.26
CA PRO A 80 -15.99 34.12 -4.57
C PRO A 80 -16.03 32.79 -5.33
N GLU A 81 -17.10 32.56 -6.09
CA GLU A 81 -17.37 31.31 -6.80
C GLU A 81 -16.16 30.89 -7.65
N LYS A 82 -15.32 30.01 -7.09
CA LYS A 82 -14.20 29.39 -7.80
C LYS A 82 -14.79 28.47 -8.85
N SER A 83 -14.25 28.51 -10.07
CA SER A 83 -14.66 27.57 -11.12
C SER A 83 -14.47 26.12 -10.63
N THR A 84 -15.38 25.23 -11.03
CA THR A 84 -15.31 23.80 -10.70
C THR A 84 -13.95 23.19 -11.09
N GLU A 85 -13.36 23.67 -12.17
CA GLU A 85 -12.03 23.28 -12.65
C GLU A 85 -10.92 23.63 -11.64
N TRP A 86 -10.93 24.84 -11.09
CA TRP A 86 -9.92 25.25 -10.12
C TRP A 86 -10.03 24.45 -8.82
N LEU A 87 -11.25 24.18 -8.35
CA LEU A 87 -11.48 23.32 -7.18
C LEU A 87 -10.96 21.89 -7.41
N CYS A 88 -11.11 21.36 -8.63
CA CYS A 88 -10.55 20.07 -9.02
C CYS A 88 -9.01 20.08 -8.96
N LEU A 89 -8.37 21.12 -9.50
CA LEU A 89 -6.91 21.28 -9.45
C LEU A 89 -6.39 21.43 -8.01
N GLU A 90 -7.08 22.20 -7.16
CA GLU A 90 -6.73 22.32 -5.73
C GLU A 90 -6.85 20.97 -5.01
N ARG A 91 -7.89 20.19 -5.31
CA ARG A 91 -8.06 18.83 -4.77
C ARG A 91 -6.95 17.91 -5.24
N ASN A 92 -6.68 17.87 -6.55
CA ASN A 92 -5.62 17.05 -7.14
C ASN A 92 -4.26 17.40 -6.53
N HIS A 93 -3.93 18.67 -6.43
CA HIS A 93 -2.69 19.12 -5.80
C HIS A 93 -2.52 18.54 -4.38
N ARG A 94 -3.56 18.60 -3.54
CA ARG A 94 -3.54 18.04 -2.18
C ARG A 94 -3.39 16.52 -2.19
N VAL A 95 -4.19 15.83 -3.00
CA VAL A 95 -4.19 14.36 -3.10
C VAL A 95 -2.83 13.85 -3.58
N TYR A 96 -2.33 14.34 -4.69
CA TYR A 96 -1.07 13.86 -5.28
C TYR A 96 0.15 14.25 -4.45
N ALA A 97 0.13 15.41 -3.77
CA ALA A 97 1.17 15.74 -2.80
C ALA A 97 1.17 14.80 -1.59
N PHE A 98 -0.03 14.48 -1.06
CA PHE A 98 -0.18 13.53 0.04
C PHE A 98 0.30 12.13 -0.35
N LEU A 99 -0.14 11.63 -1.52
CA LEU A 99 0.27 10.32 -2.04
C LEU A 99 1.78 10.26 -2.27
N SER A 100 2.35 11.25 -2.96
CA SER A 100 3.80 11.28 -3.24
C SER A 100 4.61 11.19 -1.95
N ARG A 101 4.21 11.96 -0.92
CA ARG A 101 4.89 11.96 0.38
C ARG A 101 4.70 10.65 1.13
N GLY A 102 3.47 10.14 1.22
CA GLY A 102 3.17 8.94 1.99
C GLY A 102 3.78 7.68 1.34
N LEU A 103 3.80 7.61 0.02
CA LEU A 103 4.41 6.51 -0.74
C LEU A 103 5.93 6.64 -0.87
N SER A 104 6.53 7.78 -0.52
CA SER A 104 8.00 7.92 -0.51
C SER A 104 8.68 6.92 0.43
N ASN A 105 7.98 6.41 1.45
CA ASN A 105 8.47 5.35 2.33
C ASN A 105 8.25 3.93 1.78
N CYS A 106 7.48 3.78 0.70
CA CYS A 106 7.11 2.49 0.09
C CYS A 106 8.07 2.05 -1.03
N ILE A 107 9.26 2.66 -1.12
CA ILE A 107 10.30 2.26 -2.09
C ILE A 107 11.02 0.98 -1.62
N THR A 108 10.65 0.44 -0.46
CA THR A 108 11.15 -0.86 -0.01
C THR A 108 10.54 -1.99 -0.84
N GLU A 109 11.37 -2.96 -1.22
CA GLU A 109 10.95 -4.14 -2.01
C GLU A 109 9.88 -4.97 -1.29
N ASP A 110 9.81 -4.88 0.04
CA ASP A 110 8.84 -5.61 0.87
C ASP A 110 7.82 -4.67 1.53
N CYS A 111 6.53 -5.00 1.38
CA CYS A 111 5.42 -4.29 2.03
C CYS A 111 4.98 -4.91 3.36
N LEU A 112 5.49 -6.09 3.72
CA LEU A 112 5.13 -6.81 4.96
C LEU A 112 6.09 -6.44 6.09
N ILE A 113 5.56 -6.17 7.28
CA ILE A 113 6.37 -5.91 8.48
C ILE A 113 6.26 -7.01 9.53
N ASP A 114 5.12 -7.68 9.62
CA ASP A 114 4.86 -8.66 10.67
C ASP A 114 3.83 -9.70 10.24
N ALA A 115 3.90 -10.88 10.86
CA ALA A 115 2.92 -11.94 10.68
C ALA A 115 1.91 -11.89 11.84
N ILE A 116 0.63 -11.76 11.53
CA ILE A 116 -0.42 -11.61 12.54
C ILE A 116 -0.98 -12.98 12.92
N HIS A 117 -1.39 -13.77 11.93
CA HIS A 117 -2.13 -15.01 12.18
C HIS A 117 -2.01 -15.99 11.03
N ALA A 118 -1.94 -17.28 11.36
CA ALA A 118 -2.19 -18.39 10.44
C ALA A 118 -3.38 -19.19 10.98
N SER A 119 -4.31 -19.58 10.10
CA SER A 119 -5.49 -20.37 10.48
C SER A 119 -5.12 -21.71 11.13
N SER A 120 -4.02 -22.31 10.67
CA SER A 120 -3.40 -23.49 11.25
C SER A 120 -1.88 -23.46 11.05
N THR A 121 -1.18 -24.37 11.71
CA THR A 121 0.24 -24.67 11.47
C THR A 121 0.47 -26.12 11.86
N ASP A 122 1.14 -26.91 11.02
CA ASP A 122 1.38 -28.33 11.30
C ASP A 122 2.45 -28.49 12.39
N ASN A 123 3.69 -28.11 12.07
CA ASN A 123 4.85 -28.30 12.95
C ASN A 123 5.31 -26.95 13.51
N TYR A 124 4.61 -26.46 14.54
CA TYR A 124 4.94 -25.19 15.20
C TYR A 124 6.07 -25.36 16.23
N PRO A 125 7.06 -24.43 16.30
CA PRO A 125 7.22 -23.21 15.50
C PRO A 125 8.03 -23.38 14.20
N GLU A 126 8.44 -24.61 13.88
CA GLU A 126 9.36 -24.94 12.80
C GLU A 126 8.87 -24.44 11.43
N GLU A 127 7.57 -24.57 11.18
CA GLU A 127 6.88 -24.31 9.91
C GLU A 127 5.87 -23.16 10.04
N SER A 128 6.20 -22.17 10.89
CA SER A 128 5.32 -21.05 11.18
C SER A 128 5.30 -19.98 10.07
N ILE A 129 4.22 -19.19 10.06
CA ILE A 129 4.06 -17.99 9.21
C ILE A 129 5.22 -16.98 9.37
N LEU A 130 5.96 -17.00 10.47
CA LEU A 130 7.12 -16.10 10.63
C LEU A 130 8.21 -16.37 9.59
N ASN A 131 8.28 -17.58 9.06
CA ASN A 131 9.24 -17.97 8.02
C ASN A 131 8.92 -17.40 6.63
N THR A 132 7.74 -16.79 6.42
CA THR A 132 7.30 -16.29 5.12
C THR A 132 7.40 -14.77 4.99
N LEU A 133 7.94 -14.08 6.00
CA LEU A 133 8.15 -12.62 5.98
C LEU A 133 9.33 -12.19 5.10
N LYS A 134 10.23 -13.11 4.75
CA LYS A 134 11.36 -12.85 3.87
C LYS A 134 11.28 -13.76 2.66
N PRO A 135 11.64 -13.27 1.46
CA PRO A 135 11.70 -14.12 0.28
C PRO A 135 12.82 -15.16 0.43
N GLY A 136 12.57 -16.37 -0.06
CA GLY A 136 13.52 -17.48 -0.09
C GLY A 136 13.00 -18.73 0.64
N ASP A 137 13.44 -19.89 0.16
CA ASP A 137 13.13 -21.22 0.73
C ASP A 137 14.08 -21.61 1.87
N ARG A 138 15.11 -20.79 2.12
CA ARG A 138 16.13 -20.97 3.14
C ARG A 138 16.50 -19.67 3.80
N VAL A 139 16.50 -19.66 5.12
CA VAL A 139 17.11 -18.62 5.94
C VAL A 139 18.24 -19.27 6.72
N GLU A 140 19.46 -18.78 6.50
CA GLU A 140 20.69 -19.38 7.02
C GLU A 140 20.85 -20.86 6.62
N ARG A 141 20.66 -21.79 7.56
CA ARG A 141 20.75 -23.25 7.34
C ARG A 141 19.41 -23.95 7.51
N ARG A 142 18.31 -23.21 7.63
CA ARG A 142 16.97 -23.73 7.90
C ARG A 142 16.03 -23.49 6.73
N ALA A 143 15.14 -24.44 6.51
CA ALA A 143 14.04 -24.29 5.57
C ALA A 143 13.10 -23.15 6.03
N SER A 144 12.76 -22.26 5.11
CA SER A 144 11.90 -21.11 5.37
C SER A 144 10.59 -21.30 4.61
N TYR A 145 9.58 -21.80 5.30
CA TYR A 145 8.23 -22.00 4.77
C TYR A 145 7.20 -22.04 5.89
N TRP A 146 5.93 -21.91 5.49
CA TRP A 146 4.79 -22.25 6.31
C TRP A 146 4.11 -23.52 5.80
N SER A 147 3.58 -24.32 6.70
CA SER A 147 2.73 -25.47 6.39
C SER A 147 1.40 -25.40 7.13
N SER A 148 0.34 -25.83 6.47
CA SER A 148 -0.97 -26.02 7.10
C SER A 148 -0.97 -27.32 7.89
N GLY A 149 -1.66 -27.33 9.04
CA GLY A 149 -1.98 -28.56 9.78
C GLY A 149 -2.95 -29.50 9.05
N GLY A 150 -3.42 -29.09 7.87
CA GLY A 150 -4.34 -29.83 7.02
C GLY A 150 -5.80 -29.65 7.42
N GLN A 151 -6.67 -29.92 6.47
CA GLN A 151 -8.11 -29.88 6.68
C GLN A 151 -8.79 -31.02 5.91
N SER A 152 -9.68 -31.75 6.59
CA SER A 152 -10.41 -32.87 6.01
C SER A 152 -11.43 -32.40 4.98
N ASP A 153 -12.03 -31.23 5.22
CA ASP A 153 -12.95 -30.58 4.28
C ASP A 153 -12.17 -29.70 3.29
N PRO A 154 -12.09 -30.07 2.00
CA PRO A 154 -11.33 -29.30 1.00
C PRO A 154 -11.95 -27.92 0.70
N THR A 155 -13.16 -27.64 1.18
CA THR A 155 -13.83 -26.35 0.98
C THR A 155 -13.44 -25.30 2.01
N VAL A 156 -12.82 -25.71 3.12
CA VAL A 156 -12.37 -24.81 4.18
C VAL A 156 -11.00 -24.26 3.80
N PRO A 157 -10.87 -22.94 3.56
CA PRO A 157 -9.59 -22.36 3.18
C PRO A 157 -8.67 -22.21 4.39
N GLU A 158 -7.37 -22.30 4.12
CA GLU A 158 -6.33 -21.87 5.04
C GLU A 158 -5.93 -20.42 4.72
N THR A 159 -5.61 -19.65 5.76
CA THR A 159 -5.33 -18.22 5.66
C THR A 159 -4.06 -17.84 6.40
N LEU A 160 -3.32 -16.92 5.79
CA LEU A 160 -2.18 -16.23 6.36
C LEU A 160 -2.47 -14.73 6.36
N THR A 161 -2.44 -14.13 7.54
CA THR A 161 -2.70 -12.70 7.74
C THR A 161 -1.40 -12.01 8.14
N TYR A 162 -1.05 -10.98 7.38
CA TYR A 162 0.16 -10.18 7.60
C TYR A 162 -0.19 -8.72 7.87
N LYS A 163 0.73 -8.03 8.53
CA LYS A 163 0.69 -6.58 8.75
C LYS A 163 1.52 -5.89 7.67
N LEU A 164 0.96 -4.83 7.10
CA LEU A 164 1.69 -3.97 6.18
C LEU A 164 2.59 -2.98 6.93
N ILE A 165 3.70 -2.59 6.30
CA ILE A 165 4.72 -1.68 6.86
C ILE A 165 4.18 -0.28 7.18
N SER A 166 3.15 0.16 6.46
CA SER A 166 2.57 1.49 6.58
C SER A 166 1.06 1.45 6.33
N LYS A 167 0.37 2.48 6.85
CA LYS A 167 -1.05 2.73 6.58
C LYS A 167 -1.32 3.05 5.10
N LEU A 168 -0.32 3.60 4.41
CA LEU A 168 -0.35 3.83 2.97
C LEU A 168 0.76 2.98 2.37
N CYS A 169 0.40 2.01 1.54
CA CYS A 169 1.32 1.15 0.79
C CYS A 169 0.83 1.04 -0.66
N LEU A 170 1.79 0.97 -1.60
CA LEU A 170 1.52 0.58 -2.98
C LEU A 170 1.94 -0.89 -3.12
N ILE A 171 0.97 -1.77 -3.37
CA ILE A 171 1.24 -3.18 -3.68
C ILE A 171 1.15 -3.30 -5.19
N SER A 172 2.30 -3.53 -5.84
CA SER A 172 2.39 -3.74 -7.29
C SER A 172 2.26 -5.22 -7.65
N GLU A 173 2.89 -6.09 -6.85
CA GLU A 173 3.00 -7.53 -7.08
C GLU A 173 2.93 -8.31 -5.75
N ILE A 174 2.39 -9.53 -5.82
CA ILE A 174 2.40 -10.48 -4.70
C ILE A 174 3.04 -11.77 -5.20
N HIS A 175 4.15 -12.15 -4.57
CA HIS A 175 4.85 -13.39 -4.89
C HIS A 175 4.41 -14.50 -3.94
N VAL A 176 3.86 -15.57 -4.52
CA VAL A 176 3.55 -16.81 -3.80
C VAL A 176 4.37 -17.92 -4.44
N GLN A 177 5.21 -18.57 -3.65
CA GLN A 177 6.12 -19.61 -4.11
C GLN A 177 5.75 -20.95 -3.45
N PRO A 178 5.41 -21.99 -4.24
CA PRO A 178 5.34 -23.36 -3.75
C PRO A 178 6.67 -23.80 -3.11
N PHE A 179 6.58 -24.57 -2.02
CA PHE A 179 7.77 -25.03 -1.31
C PHE A 179 8.18 -26.42 -1.78
N GLN A 180 9.45 -26.57 -2.21
CA GLN A 180 10.02 -27.89 -2.45
C GLN A 180 10.64 -28.42 -1.16
N ALA A 181 10.13 -29.55 -0.66
CA ALA A 181 10.70 -30.22 0.49
C ALA A 181 11.98 -30.98 0.09
N TYR A 182 13.07 -30.24 -0.10
CA TYR A 182 14.37 -30.75 -0.52
C TYR A 182 14.99 -31.77 0.47
N PHE A 183 14.45 -31.86 1.68
CA PHE A 183 14.85 -32.80 2.72
C PHE A 183 14.06 -34.12 2.69
N GLN A 184 13.05 -34.24 1.83
CA GLN A 184 12.25 -35.46 1.67
C GLN A 184 12.65 -36.22 0.39
N PHE A 185 12.49 -37.55 0.42
CA PHE A 185 12.74 -38.40 -0.74
C PHE A 185 11.82 -38.02 -1.90
N GLY A 186 12.39 -37.89 -3.11
CA GLY A 186 11.65 -37.48 -4.31
C GLY A 186 11.39 -35.98 -4.42
N PHE A 187 11.83 -35.18 -3.45
CA PHE A 187 11.77 -33.71 -3.45
C PHE A 187 10.38 -33.14 -3.82
N PRO A 188 9.32 -33.55 -3.10
CA PRO A 188 7.95 -33.15 -3.41
C PRO A 188 7.77 -31.63 -3.30
N ILE A 189 6.89 -31.10 -4.15
CA ILE A 189 6.52 -29.68 -4.16
C ILE A 189 5.14 -29.55 -3.52
N TYR A 190 5.07 -28.78 -2.44
CA TYR A 190 3.84 -28.45 -1.74
C TYR A 190 3.33 -27.09 -2.21
N SER A 191 2.11 -27.08 -2.75
CA SER A 191 1.40 -25.89 -3.21
C SER A 191 -0.06 -25.97 -2.81
N ALA A 192 -0.68 -24.83 -2.53
CA ALA A 192 -2.13 -24.72 -2.58
C ALA A 192 -2.62 -24.90 -4.02
N THR A 193 -3.90 -25.25 -4.19
CA THR A 193 -4.55 -25.35 -5.51
C THR A 193 -4.81 -23.98 -6.13
N ALA A 194 -5.22 -23.03 -5.30
CA ALA A 194 -5.45 -21.64 -5.69
C ALA A 194 -5.25 -20.73 -4.48
N VAL A 195 -5.01 -19.46 -4.73
CA VAL A 195 -4.91 -18.41 -3.71
C VAL A 195 -5.81 -17.23 -4.03
N ARG A 196 -6.23 -16.52 -2.98
CA ARG A 196 -6.96 -15.27 -3.08
C ARG A 196 -6.37 -14.28 -2.10
N PHE A 197 -6.26 -13.03 -2.51
CA PHE A 197 -5.75 -11.96 -1.67
C PHE A 197 -6.90 -11.10 -1.17
N ARG A 198 -6.86 -10.78 0.13
CA ARG A 198 -7.78 -9.84 0.76
C ARG A 198 -6.96 -8.75 1.41
N VAL A 199 -7.45 -7.52 1.31
CA VAL A 199 -6.85 -6.41 2.03
C VAL A 199 -7.91 -5.58 2.72
N GLY A 200 -7.58 -5.11 3.90
CA GLY A 200 -8.48 -4.43 4.80
C GLY A 200 -7.74 -3.67 5.88
N HIS A 201 -8.51 -3.13 6.81
CA HIS A 201 -7.99 -2.41 7.96
C HIS A 201 -8.71 -2.87 9.23
N PRO A 202 -8.10 -2.72 10.41
CA PRO A 202 -8.76 -3.00 11.68
C PRO A 202 -10.00 -2.10 11.85
N ASN A 203 -11.06 -2.65 12.44
CA ASN A 203 -12.22 -1.85 12.84
C ASN A 203 -11.93 -1.13 14.17
N VAL A 204 -11.44 0.11 14.07
CA VAL A 204 -11.03 0.95 15.21
C VAL A 204 -12.13 1.13 16.27
N LYS A 205 -13.42 1.02 15.89
CA LYS A 205 -14.54 1.15 16.83
C LYS A 205 -14.58 0.02 17.87
N ILE A 206 -13.95 -1.13 17.59
CA ILE A 206 -13.96 -2.33 18.45
C ILE A 206 -12.70 -2.39 19.33
N ASP A 207 -11.63 -1.67 18.99
CA ASP A 207 -10.37 -1.68 19.76
C ASP A 207 -10.46 -0.95 21.11
N VAL A 208 -11.45 -0.07 21.30
CA VAL A 208 -11.61 0.71 22.55
C VAL A 208 -12.21 -0.13 23.70
N GLU A 209 -12.80 -1.31 23.41
CA GLU A 209 -13.54 -2.12 24.39
C GLU A 209 -12.83 -3.42 24.80
N SER A 210 -11.62 -3.69 24.30
CA SER A 210 -10.98 -5.01 24.38
C SER A 210 -9.76 -5.03 25.31
N ASP A 211 -9.92 -4.59 26.56
CA ASP A 211 -8.93 -4.83 27.64
C ASP A 211 -9.50 -5.81 28.66
N ASN A 212 -9.65 -7.08 28.25
CA ASN A 212 -9.97 -8.18 29.16
C ASN A 212 -8.88 -9.24 29.03
N GLY A 213 -8.01 -9.30 30.05
CA GLY A 213 -6.89 -10.23 30.11
C GLY A 213 -7.29 -11.70 30.22
N LEU A 214 -6.32 -12.56 29.84
CA LEU A 214 -6.30 -14.03 29.88
C LEU A 214 -6.83 -14.79 28.65
N GLU A 215 -6.63 -14.27 27.44
CA GLU A 215 -6.69 -15.08 26.21
C GLU A 215 -5.28 -15.46 25.71
N SER A 216 -5.15 -16.64 25.11
CA SER A 216 -3.88 -17.05 24.47
C SER A 216 -3.57 -16.12 23.29
N VAL A 217 -2.28 -15.97 22.96
CA VAL A 217 -1.82 -15.12 21.84
C VAL A 217 -2.51 -15.51 20.52
N ALA A 218 -2.75 -16.81 20.31
CA ALA A 218 -3.46 -17.31 19.13
C ALA A 218 -4.94 -16.92 19.11
N ALA A 219 -5.62 -16.94 20.27
CA ALA A 219 -7.01 -16.50 20.39
C ALA A 219 -7.15 -14.99 20.16
N GLN A 220 -6.20 -14.19 20.68
CA GLN A 220 -6.16 -12.74 20.45
C GLN A 220 -5.93 -12.41 18.97
N ALA A 221 -5.00 -13.10 18.30
CA ALA A 221 -4.73 -12.91 16.87
C ALA A 221 -5.94 -13.28 15.98
N ARG A 222 -6.66 -14.35 16.34
CA ARG A 222 -7.89 -14.76 15.65
C ARG A 222 -9.01 -13.75 15.86
N SER A 223 -9.24 -13.35 17.11
CA SER A 223 -10.18 -12.28 17.48
C SER A 223 -9.88 -10.96 16.76
N PHE A 224 -8.59 -10.64 16.57
CA PHE A 224 -8.18 -9.49 15.78
C PHE A 224 -8.56 -9.63 14.30
N CYS A 225 -8.35 -10.80 13.68
CA CYS A 225 -8.72 -11.04 12.28
C CYS A 225 -10.23 -10.89 12.04
N ASP A 226 -11.06 -11.28 13.01
CA ASP A 226 -12.52 -11.13 12.94
C ASP A 226 -12.96 -9.66 12.99
N LYS A 227 -12.10 -8.77 13.50
CA LYS A 227 -12.33 -7.31 13.55
C LYS A 227 -11.81 -6.58 12.29
N ILE A 228 -11.24 -7.28 11.31
CA ILE A 228 -10.75 -6.64 10.08
C ILE A 228 -11.91 -6.39 9.12
N VAL A 229 -12.02 -5.15 8.65
CA VAL A 229 -12.91 -4.78 7.55
C VAL A 229 -12.13 -4.95 6.24
N TRP A 230 -12.49 -5.97 5.46
CA TRP A 230 -11.91 -6.23 4.15
C TRP A 230 -12.52 -5.28 3.10
N THR A 231 -11.69 -4.41 2.54
CA THR A 231 -12.10 -3.41 1.52
C THR A 231 -11.79 -3.88 0.10
N TYR A 232 -10.88 -4.85 -0.04
CA TYR A 232 -10.54 -5.46 -1.30
C TYR A 232 -10.50 -6.99 -1.18
N THR A 233 -10.97 -7.67 -2.22
CA THR A 233 -10.87 -9.12 -2.38
C THR A 233 -10.60 -9.41 -3.85
N SER A 234 -9.49 -10.07 -4.14
CA SER A 234 -9.13 -10.44 -5.50
C SER A 234 -10.00 -11.61 -6.02
N PRO A 235 -9.96 -11.90 -7.34
CA PRO A 235 -10.30 -13.22 -7.86
C PRO A 235 -9.40 -14.32 -7.26
N GLU A 236 -9.78 -15.57 -7.50
CA GLU A 236 -8.88 -16.70 -7.23
C GLU A 236 -7.87 -16.86 -8.35
N PHE A 237 -6.61 -17.08 -7.96
CA PHE A 237 -5.50 -17.36 -8.85
C PHE A 237 -5.09 -18.82 -8.66
N PRO A 238 -5.20 -19.67 -9.69
CA PRO A 238 -4.72 -21.04 -9.61
C PRO A 238 -3.20 -21.05 -9.43
N LEU A 239 -2.70 -21.93 -8.58
CA LEU A 239 -1.27 -22.16 -8.41
C LEU A 239 -0.86 -23.46 -9.09
N VAL A 240 0.32 -23.45 -9.69
CA VAL A 240 0.92 -24.62 -10.32
C VAL A 240 2.00 -25.16 -9.40
N GLN A 241 2.06 -26.48 -9.23
CA GLN A 241 3.10 -27.16 -8.45
C GLN A 241 4.46 -27.19 -9.19
N VAL A 242 5.05 -26.02 -9.41
CA VAL A 242 6.38 -25.85 -10.02
C VAL A 242 7.21 -24.85 -9.20
N ILE A 243 8.54 -25.00 -9.21
CA ILE A 243 9.48 -24.17 -8.42
C ILE A 243 9.81 -22.85 -9.13
N ASN A 244 8.90 -22.37 -9.97
CA ASN A 244 8.99 -21.01 -10.51
C ASN A 244 8.12 -20.14 -9.61
N SER A 245 8.67 -19.02 -9.13
CA SER A 245 7.86 -17.99 -8.48
C SER A 245 6.77 -17.56 -9.47
N SER A 246 5.54 -18.02 -9.26
CA SER A 246 4.37 -17.46 -9.92
C SER A 246 4.15 -16.08 -9.32
N GLY A 247 4.79 -15.07 -9.92
CA GLY A 247 4.49 -13.68 -9.63
C GLY A 247 3.05 -13.42 -10.04
N ILE A 248 2.18 -13.16 -9.07
CA ILE A 248 0.84 -12.69 -9.36
C ILE A 248 0.93 -11.17 -9.29
N SER A 249 0.96 -10.54 -10.47
CA SER A 249 0.93 -9.08 -10.54
C SER A 249 -0.48 -8.61 -10.18
N VAL A 250 -0.60 -7.95 -9.04
CA VAL A 250 -1.85 -7.33 -8.58
C VAL A 250 -1.48 -5.92 -8.14
N SER A 251 -1.74 -4.94 -8.99
CA SER A 251 -1.44 -3.54 -8.68
C SER A 251 -2.65 -2.86 -8.05
N PHE A 252 -2.51 -2.40 -6.81
CA PHE A 252 -3.52 -1.58 -6.15
C PHE A 252 -2.87 -0.68 -5.09
N ILE A 253 -3.43 0.52 -4.94
CA ILE A 253 -3.03 1.44 -3.87
C ILE A 253 -3.94 1.19 -2.69
N LEU A 254 -3.34 0.94 -1.54
CA LEU A 254 -4.07 0.88 -0.28
C LEU A 254 -3.94 2.20 0.44
N ILE A 255 -5.01 2.99 0.39
CA ILE A 255 -5.17 4.14 1.27
C ILE A 255 -5.93 3.65 2.50
N SER A 256 -5.23 3.31 3.59
CA SER A 256 -5.92 3.25 4.88
C SER A 256 -6.20 4.69 5.29
N SER A 257 -7.45 5.11 5.11
CA SER A 257 -7.94 6.36 5.68
C SER A 257 -7.76 6.31 7.21
N TYR A 258 -7.46 7.48 7.79
CA TYR A 258 -7.40 7.84 9.21
C TYR A 258 -6.01 7.96 9.88
N PRO A 259 -5.77 9.07 10.62
CA PRO A 259 -6.75 9.92 11.33
C PRO A 259 -7.49 10.98 10.50
#